data_AF-A0A226EFM5-F1
#
_entry.id   AF-A0A226EFM5-F1
#
_cell.length_a   1.000
_cell.length_b   1.000
_cell.length_c   1.000
_cell.angle_alpha   90.00
_cell.angle_beta   90.00
_cell.angle_gamma   90.00
#
_symmetry.space_group_name_H-M   'P 1'
#
loop_
_entity.id
_entity.type
_entity.pdbx_description
1 polymer ?
#
loop_
_entity_poly.entity_id
_entity_poly.type
_entity_poly.pdbx_seq_one_letter_code
_entity_poly.pdbx_strand_id
1 'polypeptide(L)'
;MSLVRQQVFLERLGAELPKSFKKVAKMLEAIRMVVLRPENTTVHVATRLEKMDFYLTDKPDVRDAVSQLLRRTFDYTGWHWGYPTKRLANDPDTKFMKSLDCIQRCRAEKILRMHASSQGAFLLQVAPCLRELNCPEYPLLLTAIHYFTQHEGPFHKGIRNLGYAPYFRLHLNPEEGMIYFELNDATDLVKAYTAAFKIILDHLKSESETQSVVSTVTIASTTTTTTVGNEAGVPIWKPELLTSAKSSAIFDLIEKENTPRNLALGSLLDYYRLVPTHFNRFVMQRISTVTLDEVRQMTKKYFQPLFIKTSTCSVAAPSEQVPSIIQGLMDNCGKRLSLLPPVHQSEMAVYTT
;
A
#
# COMPACT_ATOMS: atom_id res chain seq x y z
N MET A 1 -12.46 -4.48 0.88
CA MET A 1 -13.66 -5.32 1.14
C MET A 1 -13.23 -6.75 1.49
N SER A 2 -13.71 -7.34 2.58
CA SER A 2 -13.32 -8.71 2.98
C SER A 2 -14.08 -9.77 2.18
N LEU A 3 -13.37 -10.64 1.46
CA LEU A 3 -13.94 -11.78 0.72
C LEU A 3 -14.77 -12.71 1.61
N VAL A 4 -14.38 -12.86 2.88
CA VAL A 4 -15.12 -13.67 3.87
C VAL A 4 -16.49 -13.05 4.15
N ARG A 5 -16.57 -11.72 4.28
CA ARG A 5 -17.85 -11.03 4.46
C ARG A 5 -18.74 -11.14 3.21
N GLN A 6 -18.14 -11.08 2.02
CA GLN A 6 -18.86 -11.28 0.77
C GLN A 6 -19.40 -12.71 0.67
N GLN A 7 -18.60 -13.73 1.00
CA GLN A 7 -19.04 -15.12 1.02
C GLN A 7 -20.21 -15.32 2.00
N VAL A 8 -20.09 -14.85 3.24
CA VAL A 8 -21.16 -14.95 4.25
C VAL A 8 -22.42 -14.22 3.78
N PHE A 9 -22.28 -13.04 3.17
CA PHE A 9 -23.41 -12.32 2.57
C PHE A 9 -24.08 -13.14 1.46
N LEU A 10 -23.30 -13.73 0.55
CA LEU A 10 -23.80 -14.56 -0.54
C LEU A 10 -24.46 -15.86 -0.03
N GLU A 11 -23.92 -16.48 1.01
CA GLU A 11 -24.51 -17.66 1.65
C GLU A 11 -25.86 -17.31 2.30
N ARG A 12 -25.94 -16.18 3.02
CA ARG A 12 -27.21 -15.67 3.56
C ARG A 12 -28.21 -15.37 2.45
N LEU A 13 -27.77 -14.71 1.38
CA LEU A 13 -28.60 -14.40 0.22
C LEU A 13 -29.13 -15.68 -0.42
N GLY A 14 -28.28 -16.68 -0.61
CA GLY A 14 -28.62 -18.01 -1.11
C GLY A 14 -29.62 -18.75 -0.21
N ALA A 15 -29.53 -18.59 1.11
CA ALA A 15 -30.48 -19.17 2.06
C ALA A 15 -31.84 -18.46 2.10
N GLU A 16 -31.89 -17.15 1.81
CA GLU A 16 -33.14 -16.37 1.76
C GLU A 16 -33.86 -16.44 0.38
N LEU A 17 -33.11 -16.67 -0.70
CA LEU A 17 -33.61 -16.77 -2.07
C LEU A 17 -34.80 -17.74 -2.24
N PRO A 18 -34.76 -18.98 -1.68
CA PRO A 18 -35.89 -19.93 -1.76
C PRO A 18 -37.09 -19.52 -0.92
N LYS A 19 -36.92 -18.64 0.07
CA LYS A 19 -37.93 -18.29 1.08
C LYS A 19 -38.70 -17.01 0.73
N SER A 20 -38.08 -16.06 0.05
CA SER A 20 -38.75 -14.83 -0.39
C SER A 20 -38.02 -14.10 -1.52
N PHE A 21 -38.30 -14.50 -2.76
CA PHE A 21 -37.86 -13.79 -3.96
C PHE A 21 -38.19 -12.28 -3.89
N LYS A 22 -39.37 -11.94 -3.38
CA LYS A 22 -39.84 -10.55 -3.24
C LYS A 22 -38.93 -9.72 -2.31
N LYS A 23 -38.42 -10.30 -1.22
CA LYS A 23 -37.53 -9.61 -0.28
C LYS A 23 -36.16 -9.35 -0.91
N VAL A 24 -35.60 -10.35 -1.58
CA VAL A 24 -34.31 -10.24 -2.28
C VAL A 24 -34.39 -9.22 -3.43
N ALA A 25 -35.44 -9.29 -4.24
CA ALA A 25 -35.69 -8.33 -5.32
C ALA A 25 -35.81 -6.90 -4.76
N LYS A 26 -36.54 -6.70 -3.65
CA LYS A 26 -36.65 -5.39 -2.99
C LYS A 26 -35.29 -4.88 -2.48
N MET A 27 -34.43 -5.76 -1.97
CA MET A 27 -33.08 -5.40 -1.51
C MET A 27 -32.18 -4.97 -2.68
N LEU A 28 -32.14 -5.77 -3.75
CA LEU A 28 -31.36 -5.43 -4.95
C LEU A 28 -31.86 -4.13 -5.59
N GLU A 29 -33.17 -3.93 -5.61
CA GLU A 29 -33.77 -2.71 -6.10
C GLU A 29 -33.42 -1.51 -5.22
N ALA A 30 -33.37 -1.68 -3.89
CA ALA A 30 -32.91 -0.62 -2.99
C ALA A 30 -31.44 -0.25 -3.25
N ILE A 31 -30.55 -1.23 -3.46
CA ILE A 31 -29.14 -0.99 -3.81
C ILE A 31 -29.04 -0.27 -5.15
N ARG A 32 -29.76 -0.75 -6.17
CA ARG A 32 -29.84 -0.13 -7.50
C ARG A 32 -30.29 1.33 -7.39
N MET A 33 -31.35 1.57 -6.61
CA MET A 33 -31.91 2.90 -6.36
C MET A 33 -31.01 3.80 -5.52
N VAL A 34 -29.98 3.30 -4.84
CA VAL A 34 -28.97 4.12 -4.15
C VAL A 34 -27.82 4.46 -5.09
N VAL A 35 -27.33 3.48 -5.87
CA VAL A 35 -26.20 3.66 -6.79
C VAL A 35 -26.56 4.51 -8.00
N LEU A 36 -27.74 4.31 -8.58
CA LEU A 36 -28.16 4.98 -9.82
C LEU A 36 -28.84 6.34 -9.60
N ARG A 37 -28.86 6.87 -8.37
CA ARG A 37 -29.37 8.23 -8.15
C ARG A 37 -28.44 9.22 -8.83
N PRO A 38 -28.96 10.19 -9.60
CA PRO A 38 -28.16 11.25 -10.17
C PRO A 38 -27.30 11.98 -9.13
N GLU A 39 -27.82 12.17 -7.89
CA GLU A 39 -27.10 12.83 -6.78
C GLU A 39 -25.88 12.05 -6.28
N ASN A 40 -25.82 10.74 -6.55
CA ASN A 40 -24.73 9.85 -6.15
C ASN A 40 -23.83 9.49 -7.33
N THR A 41 -24.07 10.04 -8.51
CA THR A 41 -23.32 9.73 -9.74
C THR A 41 -22.46 10.92 -10.14
N THR A 42 -21.19 10.67 -10.45
CA THR A 42 -20.27 11.69 -11.00
C THR A 42 -19.77 11.22 -12.36
N VAL A 43 -19.77 12.12 -13.34
CA VAL A 43 -19.32 11.84 -14.70
C VAL A 43 -17.99 12.55 -14.94
N HIS A 44 -16.96 11.78 -15.24
CA HIS A 44 -15.64 12.29 -15.61
C HIS A 44 -15.45 12.17 -17.12
N VAL A 45 -15.19 13.29 -17.79
CA VAL A 45 -15.00 13.34 -19.25
C VAL A 45 -13.56 13.74 -19.55
N ALA A 46 -12.87 12.93 -20.34
CA ALA A 46 -11.53 13.23 -20.84
C ALA A 46 -11.53 13.17 -22.36
N THR A 47 -11.20 14.28 -23.01
CA THR A 47 -11.19 14.43 -24.48
C THR A 47 -10.25 15.56 -24.90
N ARG A 48 -10.00 15.68 -26.21
CA ARG A 48 -9.22 16.78 -26.79
C ARG A 48 -10.05 18.07 -26.76
N LEU A 49 -9.45 19.18 -26.31
CA LEU A 49 -10.12 20.48 -26.23
C LEU A 49 -10.70 20.93 -27.58
N GLU A 50 -9.99 20.70 -28.68
CA GLU A 50 -10.46 21.01 -30.05
C GLU A 50 -11.81 20.34 -30.38
N LYS A 51 -12.06 19.14 -29.83
CA LYS A 51 -13.35 18.44 -30.01
C LYS A 51 -14.45 18.98 -29.09
N MET A 52 -14.07 19.75 -28.07
CA MET A 52 -14.98 20.46 -27.17
C MET A 52 -15.10 21.94 -27.50
N ASP A 53 -14.25 22.50 -28.36
CA ASP A 53 -14.20 23.93 -28.62
C ASP A 53 -15.51 24.41 -29.26
N PHE A 54 -15.99 23.70 -30.29
CA PHE A 54 -17.33 23.88 -30.87
C PHE A 54 -18.46 23.87 -29.81
N TYR A 55 -18.22 23.18 -28.70
CA TYR A 55 -19.17 22.98 -27.63
C TYR A 55 -18.99 23.92 -26.42
N LEU A 56 -17.87 24.66 -26.32
CA LEU A 56 -17.54 25.51 -25.16
C LEU A 56 -17.56 27.00 -25.49
N THR A 57 -17.31 27.40 -26.75
CA THR A 57 -17.20 28.82 -27.15
C THR A 57 -18.43 29.37 -27.87
N ASP A 58 -19.12 28.59 -28.70
CA ASP A 58 -20.19 29.13 -29.57
C ASP A 58 -21.64 28.94 -29.06
N LYS A 59 -21.88 28.05 -28.08
CA LYS A 59 -23.23 27.78 -27.53
C LYS A 59 -23.20 27.46 -26.03
N PRO A 60 -23.64 28.37 -25.14
CA PRO A 60 -23.70 28.13 -23.69
C PRO A 60 -24.56 26.91 -23.30
N ASP A 61 -25.59 26.63 -24.10
CA ASP A 61 -26.51 25.49 -23.94
C ASP A 61 -25.83 24.12 -24.08
N VAL A 62 -24.58 24.09 -24.53
CA VAL A 62 -23.83 22.85 -24.74
C VAL A 62 -23.05 22.42 -23.49
N ARG A 63 -22.88 23.29 -22.48
CA ARG A 63 -22.65 22.77 -21.12
C ARG A 63 -23.75 21.78 -20.72
N ASP A 64 -24.94 21.96 -21.29
CA ASP A 64 -26.07 21.04 -21.17
C ASP A 64 -26.01 19.86 -22.15
N ALA A 65 -25.04 19.76 -23.07
CA ALA A 65 -24.94 18.66 -24.04
C ALA A 65 -24.49 17.35 -23.39
N VAL A 66 -23.64 17.41 -22.35
CA VAL A 66 -23.36 16.23 -21.51
C VAL A 66 -24.64 15.80 -20.79
N SER A 67 -25.42 16.76 -20.29
CA SER A 67 -26.75 16.53 -19.71
C SER A 67 -27.71 15.89 -20.70
N GLN A 68 -27.76 16.41 -21.94
CA GLN A 68 -28.63 15.93 -23.01
C GLN A 68 -28.23 14.52 -23.48
N LEU A 69 -26.93 14.23 -23.54
CA LEU A 69 -26.42 12.88 -23.86
C LEU A 69 -26.90 11.87 -22.81
N LEU A 70 -26.87 12.27 -21.53
CA LEU A 70 -27.24 11.40 -20.43
C LEU A 70 -28.74 11.44 -20.12
N ARG A 71 -29.50 12.41 -20.66
CA ARG A 71 -30.94 12.66 -20.38
C ARG A 71 -31.85 11.44 -20.58
N ARG A 72 -31.46 10.52 -21.46
CA ARG A 72 -32.19 9.26 -21.70
C ARG A 72 -31.70 8.09 -20.84
N THR A 73 -30.54 8.24 -20.20
CA THR A 73 -29.88 7.23 -19.38
C THR A 73 -30.30 7.32 -17.92
N PHE A 74 -30.54 8.53 -17.40
CA PHE A 74 -31.01 8.75 -16.03
C PHE A 74 -32.31 9.54 -16.00
N ASP A 75 -33.18 9.24 -15.04
CA ASP A 75 -34.34 10.05 -14.74
C ASP A 75 -33.89 11.26 -13.92
N TYR A 76 -33.82 12.42 -14.57
CA TYR A 76 -33.36 13.68 -13.97
C TYR A 76 -34.49 14.49 -13.32
N THR A 77 -35.65 13.88 -13.03
CA THR A 77 -36.75 14.58 -12.35
C THR A 77 -36.29 15.14 -11.00
N GLY A 78 -36.20 16.48 -10.89
CA GLY A 78 -35.73 17.19 -9.70
C GLY A 78 -34.29 17.70 -9.74
N TRP A 79 -33.52 17.45 -10.82
CA TRP A 79 -32.16 17.97 -10.98
C TRP A 79 -32.14 19.40 -11.54
N HIS A 80 -31.33 20.29 -10.96
CA HIS A 80 -31.16 21.66 -11.45
C HIS A 80 -29.67 21.95 -11.69
N TRP A 81 -29.32 22.43 -12.89
CA TRP A 81 -27.94 22.74 -13.32
C TRP A 81 -27.30 23.95 -12.62
N GLY A 82 -27.91 24.46 -11.54
CA GLY A 82 -27.45 25.61 -10.76
C GLY A 82 -27.11 25.30 -9.30
N TYR A 83 -27.21 24.05 -8.83
CA TYR A 83 -26.71 23.72 -7.50
C TYR A 83 -25.18 23.83 -7.49
N PRO A 84 -24.58 24.35 -6.39
CA PRO A 84 -23.13 24.23 -6.21
C PRO A 84 -22.79 22.75 -6.38
N THR A 85 -21.90 22.44 -7.32
CA THR A 85 -21.46 21.08 -7.61
C THR A 85 -21.09 20.43 -6.28
N LYS A 86 -21.99 19.60 -5.74
CA LYS A 86 -21.75 18.91 -4.49
C LYS A 86 -20.67 17.89 -4.84
N ARG A 87 -19.43 18.21 -4.49
CA ARG A 87 -18.33 17.24 -4.57
C ARG A 87 -18.83 15.98 -3.88
N LEU A 88 -18.74 14.84 -4.57
CA LEU A 88 -19.11 13.57 -3.97
C LEU A 88 -18.37 13.49 -2.63
N ALA A 89 -19.10 13.29 -1.54
CA ALA A 89 -18.49 13.13 -0.24
C ALA A 89 -17.75 11.80 -0.27
N ASN A 90 -16.43 11.86 -0.50
CA ASN A 90 -15.58 10.69 -0.42
C ASN A 90 -15.07 10.59 1.02
N ASP A 91 -15.62 9.63 1.75
CA ASP A 91 -15.16 9.28 3.07
C ASP A 91 -13.98 8.32 2.92
N PRO A 92 -12.75 8.69 3.35
CA PRO A 92 -11.62 7.79 3.25
C PRO A 92 -11.85 6.53 4.09
N ASP A 93 -11.29 5.40 3.67
CA ASP A 93 -11.44 4.12 4.36
C ASP A 93 -11.08 4.22 5.85
N THR A 94 -10.12 5.07 6.21
CA THR A 94 -9.80 5.40 7.62
C THR A 94 -11.01 5.76 8.50
N LYS A 95 -12.10 6.33 7.96
CA LYS A 95 -13.34 6.63 8.72
C LYS A 95 -14.10 5.36 9.12
N PHE A 96 -13.99 4.30 8.32
CA PHE A 96 -14.65 3.01 8.55
C PHE A 96 -13.72 1.99 9.20
N MET A 97 -12.43 2.30 9.31
CA MET A 97 -11.44 1.50 10.01
C MET A 97 -11.43 1.81 11.51
N LYS A 98 -10.95 0.84 12.31
CA LYS A 98 -10.63 1.09 13.72
C LYS A 98 -9.57 2.19 13.83
N SER A 99 -9.61 2.98 14.91
CA SER A 99 -8.62 4.04 15.14
C SER A 99 -7.19 3.49 15.16
N LEU A 100 -6.20 4.33 14.85
CA LEU A 100 -4.79 3.91 14.84
C LEU A 100 -4.37 3.36 16.20
N ASP A 101 -4.81 4.01 17.28
CA ASP A 101 -4.54 3.57 18.65
C ASP A 101 -5.14 2.19 18.89
N CYS A 102 -6.35 1.94 18.37
CA CYS A 102 -6.96 0.64 18.45
C CYS A 102 -6.14 -0.39 17.66
N ILE A 103 -5.67 -0.07 16.45
CA ILE A 103 -4.86 -0.99 15.64
C ILE A 103 -3.47 -1.24 16.27
N GLN A 104 -2.85 -0.21 16.84
CA GLN A 104 -1.57 -0.32 17.56
C GLN A 104 -1.69 -1.20 18.82
N ARG A 105 -2.85 -1.14 19.50
CA ARG A 105 -3.16 -1.98 20.67
C ARG A 105 -3.62 -3.39 20.27
N CYS A 106 -4.38 -3.51 19.18
CA CYS A 106 -4.89 -4.76 18.65
C CYS A 106 -3.82 -5.47 17.82
N ARG A 107 -2.84 -6.02 18.54
CA ARG A 107 -1.82 -6.90 17.97
C ARG A 107 -2.48 -8.22 17.58
N ALA A 108 -2.42 -8.55 16.30
CA ALA A 108 -2.86 -9.85 15.81
C ALA A 108 -1.70 -10.51 15.07
N GLU A 109 -1.17 -11.57 15.65
CA GLU A 109 -0.19 -12.46 15.03
C GLU A 109 -0.89 -13.79 14.80
N LYS A 110 -1.29 -14.02 13.55
CA LYS A 110 -2.21 -15.10 13.18
C LYS A 110 -1.67 -15.90 12.02
N ILE A 111 -1.92 -17.21 12.04
CA ILE A 111 -1.63 -18.09 10.92
C ILE A 111 -2.89 -18.88 10.54
N LEU A 112 -3.19 -18.91 9.25
CA LEU A 112 -4.26 -19.68 8.64
C LEU A 112 -3.68 -20.91 7.94
N ARG A 113 -4.37 -22.03 8.11
CA ARG A 113 -4.09 -23.27 7.38
C ARG A 113 -4.66 -23.18 5.97
N MET A 114 -3.80 -23.42 4.99
CA MET A 114 -4.18 -23.68 3.61
C MET A 114 -4.29 -25.19 3.38
N HIS A 115 -4.96 -25.54 2.30
CA HIS A 115 -5.07 -26.93 1.85
C HIS A 115 -3.66 -27.51 1.62
N ALA A 116 -3.47 -28.80 1.91
CA ALA A 116 -2.15 -29.44 1.80
C ALA A 116 -1.58 -29.42 0.38
N SER A 117 -2.43 -29.33 -0.64
CA SER A 117 -2.00 -29.21 -2.05
C SER A 117 -1.59 -27.80 -2.47
N SER A 118 -1.77 -26.79 -1.62
CA SER A 118 -1.31 -25.43 -1.91
C SER A 118 0.21 -25.40 -1.87
N GLN A 119 0.82 -24.90 -2.94
CA GLN A 119 2.26 -24.63 -2.98
C GLN A 119 2.52 -23.25 -2.40
N GLY A 120 3.62 -23.14 -1.63
CA GLY A 120 4.09 -21.88 -1.05
C GLY A 120 3.28 -21.35 0.14
N ALA A 121 3.92 -20.47 0.90
CA ALA A 121 3.32 -19.76 2.02
C ALA A 121 3.27 -18.25 1.75
N PHE A 122 2.31 -17.58 2.36
CA PHE A 122 2.04 -16.16 2.19
C PHE A 122 2.16 -15.46 3.54
N LEU A 123 2.76 -14.29 3.57
CA LEU A 123 2.85 -13.47 4.77
C LEU A 123 2.49 -12.03 4.44
N LEU A 124 1.65 -11.44 5.30
CA LEU A 124 1.27 -10.04 5.28
C LEU A 124 1.62 -9.43 6.63
N GLN A 125 2.57 -8.51 6.63
CA GLN A 125 2.98 -7.74 7.79
C GLN A 125 2.50 -6.30 7.64
N VAL A 126 1.82 -5.78 8.64
CA VAL A 126 1.17 -4.46 8.60
C VAL A 126 1.58 -3.60 9.78
N ALA A 127 1.84 -2.32 9.51
CA ALA A 127 2.03 -1.30 10.55
C ALA A 127 1.37 0.03 10.18
N PRO A 128 1.07 0.88 11.17
CA PRO A 128 0.68 2.28 10.98
C PRO A 128 1.62 3.07 10.05
N CYS A 129 1.06 3.92 9.21
CA CYS A 129 1.79 4.77 8.26
C CYS A 129 1.11 6.15 8.09
N LEU A 130 1.64 6.95 7.16
CA LEU A 130 1.08 8.22 6.69
C LEU A 130 -0.39 8.06 6.26
N ARG A 131 -1.22 9.07 6.54
CA ARG A 131 -2.64 9.12 6.16
C ARG A 131 -2.94 10.07 5.01
N GLU A 132 -2.01 10.97 4.72
CA GLU A 132 -2.20 12.03 3.75
C GLU A 132 -1.16 11.89 2.64
N LEU A 133 -1.63 11.87 1.40
CA LEU A 133 -0.76 11.84 0.22
C LEU A 133 0.07 13.13 0.10
N ASN A 134 -0.49 14.27 0.52
CA ASN A 134 0.17 15.58 0.45
C ASN A 134 1.21 15.81 1.57
N CYS A 135 1.55 14.79 2.34
CA CYS A 135 2.57 14.91 3.39
C CYS A 135 3.98 15.06 2.76
N PRO A 136 4.83 15.99 3.25
CA PRO A 136 6.22 16.12 2.79
C PRO A 136 7.06 14.84 2.91
N GLU A 137 6.66 13.92 3.80
CA GLU A 137 7.34 12.64 4.02
C GLU A 137 6.93 11.56 3.00
N TYR A 138 5.83 11.72 2.27
CA TYR A 138 5.35 10.73 1.31
C TYR A 138 6.39 10.40 0.22
N PRO A 139 7.01 11.39 -0.46
CA PRO A 139 8.06 11.11 -1.44
C PRO A 139 9.32 10.48 -0.83
N LEU A 140 9.65 10.84 0.42
CA LEU A 140 10.80 10.29 1.15
C LEU A 140 10.58 8.80 1.42
N LEU A 141 9.41 8.45 1.93
CA LEU A 141 9.05 7.08 2.25
C LEU A 141 8.93 6.23 0.99
N LEU A 142 8.37 6.78 -0.09
CA LEU A 142 8.33 6.10 -1.39
C LEU A 142 9.75 5.78 -1.87
N THR A 143 10.67 6.74 -1.79
CA THR A 143 12.08 6.53 -2.16
C THR A 143 12.74 5.48 -1.26
N ALA A 144 12.46 5.48 0.05
CA ALA A 144 12.95 4.46 0.96
C ALA A 144 12.43 3.06 0.58
N ILE A 145 11.15 2.93 0.24
CA ILE A 145 10.59 1.66 -0.23
C ILE A 145 11.34 1.16 -1.47
N HIS A 146 11.51 2.02 -2.47
CA HIS A 146 12.26 1.66 -3.69
C HIS A 146 13.72 1.31 -3.40
N TYR A 147 14.38 1.98 -2.45
CA TYR A 147 15.75 1.65 -2.06
C TYR A 147 15.88 0.17 -1.67
N PHE A 148 14.95 -0.34 -0.86
CA PHE A 148 14.96 -1.73 -0.39
C PHE A 148 14.44 -2.72 -1.43
N THR A 149 13.42 -2.36 -2.21
CA THR A 149 12.69 -3.32 -3.08
C THR A 149 13.13 -3.36 -4.54
N GLN A 150 13.82 -2.33 -5.04
CA GLN A 150 14.30 -2.28 -6.43
C GLN A 150 15.12 -3.53 -6.81
N HIS A 151 15.26 -3.76 -8.11
CA HIS A 151 16.20 -4.76 -8.61
C HIS A 151 17.61 -4.45 -8.08
N GLU A 152 18.36 -5.47 -7.70
CA GLU A 152 19.67 -5.33 -7.02
C GLU A 152 19.65 -4.62 -5.65
N GLY A 153 18.47 -4.26 -5.13
CA GLY A 153 18.28 -3.72 -3.79
C GLY A 153 18.45 -4.77 -2.69
N PRO A 154 18.54 -4.34 -1.41
CA PRO A 154 18.74 -5.23 -0.26
C PRO A 154 17.77 -6.42 -0.20
N PHE A 155 16.46 -6.19 -0.36
CA PHE A 155 15.47 -7.28 -0.31
C PHE A 155 15.52 -8.17 -1.54
N HIS A 156 15.82 -7.61 -2.72
CA HIS A 156 16.00 -8.41 -3.92
C HIS A 156 17.14 -9.41 -3.75
N LYS A 157 18.28 -8.94 -3.26
CA LYS A 157 19.46 -9.76 -2.99
C LYS A 157 19.25 -10.77 -1.87
N GLY A 158 18.66 -10.34 -0.75
CA GLY A 158 18.54 -11.19 0.44
C GLY A 158 17.34 -12.13 0.45
N ILE A 159 16.34 -11.93 -0.40
CA ILE A 159 15.12 -12.75 -0.42
C ILE A 159 14.99 -13.49 -1.75
N ARG A 160 14.98 -12.75 -2.86
CA ARG A 160 14.68 -13.32 -4.18
C ARG A 160 15.88 -14.04 -4.78
N ASN A 161 17.08 -13.45 -4.76
CA ASN A 161 18.28 -14.10 -5.32
C ASN A 161 18.67 -15.36 -4.55
N LEU A 162 18.33 -15.44 -3.25
CA LEU A 162 18.51 -16.64 -2.43
C LEU A 162 17.40 -17.68 -2.61
N GLY A 163 16.38 -17.38 -3.42
CA GLY A 163 15.30 -18.30 -3.76
C GLY A 163 14.28 -18.56 -2.64
N TYR A 164 14.22 -17.71 -1.61
CA TYR A 164 13.31 -17.90 -0.47
C TYR A 164 11.87 -17.48 -0.77
N ALA A 165 11.71 -16.44 -1.58
CA ALA A 165 10.40 -16.04 -2.10
C ALA A 165 10.57 -15.40 -3.50
N PRO A 166 9.77 -15.82 -4.49
CA PRO A 166 9.84 -15.28 -5.85
C PRO A 166 9.30 -13.84 -5.90
N TYR A 167 8.30 -13.54 -5.08
CA TYR A 167 7.62 -12.25 -5.04
C TYR A 167 7.54 -11.72 -3.62
N PHE A 168 8.02 -10.49 -3.45
CA PHE A 168 7.81 -9.71 -2.24
C PHE A 168 7.36 -8.31 -2.64
N ARG A 169 6.66 -7.63 -1.74
CA ARG A 169 6.23 -6.24 -1.95
C ARG A 169 6.30 -5.49 -0.64
N LEU A 170 6.87 -4.29 -0.67
CA LEU A 170 6.73 -3.30 0.39
C LEU A 170 5.99 -2.12 -0.23
N HIS A 171 4.86 -1.72 0.33
CA HIS A 171 4.08 -0.61 -0.19
C HIS A 171 3.29 0.07 0.93
N LEU A 172 2.90 1.32 0.72
CA LEU A 172 2.04 2.04 1.64
C LEU A 172 0.67 2.32 1.03
N ASN A 173 -0.35 2.39 1.88
CA ASN A 173 -1.68 2.85 1.51
C ASN A 173 -2.09 4.00 2.44
N PRO A 174 -1.95 5.27 1.99
CA PRO A 174 -2.36 6.43 2.77
C PRO A 174 -3.85 6.45 3.11
N GLU A 175 -4.70 5.91 2.25
CA GLU A 175 -6.17 5.89 2.45
C GLU A 175 -6.57 5.03 3.66
N GLU A 176 -5.77 4.00 3.96
CA GLU A 176 -5.91 3.15 5.15
C GLU A 176 -5.00 3.60 6.31
N GLY A 177 -4.01 4.44 6.03
CA GLY A 177 -3.00 4.85 6.99
C GLY A 177 -2.04 3.72 7.38
N MET A 178 -1.70 2.83 6.44
CA MET A 178 -0.94 1.60 6.70
C MET A 178 0.24 1.42 5.74
N ILE A 179 1.26 0.69 6.20
CA ILE A 179 2.36 0.16 5.40
C ILE A 179 2.36 -1.36 5.49
N TYR A 180 2.62 -1.99 4.35
CA TYR A 180 2.46 -3.42 4.13
C TYR A 180 3.75 -4.02 3.59
N PHE A 181 4.22 -5.07 4.24
CA PHE A 181 5.22 -5.98 3.71
C PHE A 181 4.59 -7.33 3.41
N GLU A 182 4.71 -7.76 2.17
CA GLU A 182 4.12 -8.98 1.64
C GLU A 182 5.20 -9.93 1.15
N LEU A 183 5.04 -11.21 1.47
CA LEU A 183 5.73 -12.33 0.84
C LEU A 183 4.67 -13.19 0.17
N ASN A 184 4.77 -13.39 -1.14
CA ASN A 184 3.84 -14.17 -1.91
C ASN A 184 4.54 -15.42 -2.44
N ASP A 185 3.88 -16.57 -2.27
CA ASP A 185 4.35 -17.86 -2.74
C ASP A 185 5.78 -18.20 -2.27
N ALA A 186 6.06 -17.92 -0.99
CA ALA A 186 7.37 -18.16 -0.40
C ALA A 186 7.63 -19.67 -0.31
N THR A 187 8.76 -20.11 -0.88
CA THR A 187 9.26 -21.48 -0.80
C THR A 187 9.76 -21.78 0.62
N ASP A 188 10.39 -20.80 1.26
CA ASP A 188 10.80 -20.83 2.66
C ASP A 188 10.46 -19.48 3.32
N LEU A 189 9.24 -19.42 3.88
CA LEU A 189 8.71 -18.23 4.53
C LEU A 189 9.58 -17.76 5.69
N VAL A 190 10.09 -18.70 6.49
CA VAL A 190 10.86 -18.39 7.70
C VAL A 190 12.16 -17.72 7.30
N LYS A 191 12.90 -18.28 6.33
CA LYS A 191 14.13 -17.66 5.84
C LYS A 191 13.87 -16.34 5.13
N ALA A 192 12.83 -16.24 4.30
CA ALA A 192 12.46 -15.01 3.60
C ALA A 192 12.21 -13.85 4.59
N TYR A 193 11.37 -14.08 5.60
CA TYR A 193 11.06 -13.05 6.59
C TYR A 193 12.25 -12.74 7.50
N THR A 194 13.00 -13.77 7.92
CA THR A 194 14.21 -13.59 8.75
C THR A 194 15.27 -12.76 8.02
N ALA A 195 15.45 -12.99 6.72
CA ALA A 195 16.36 -12.19 5.90
C ALA A 195 15.90 -10.73 5.84
N ALA A 196 14.60 -10.47 5.60
CA ALA A 196 14.05 -9.12 5.60
C ALA A 196 14.24 -8.42 6.96
N PHE A 197 13.93 -9.11 8.05
CA PHE A 197 14.10 -8.63 9.43
C PHE A 197 15.56 -8.26 9.71
N LYS A 198 16.50 -9.16 9.38
CA LYS A 198 17.93 -8.95 9.58
C LYS A 198 18.46 -7.77 8.77
N ILE A 199 18.06 -7.66 7.49
CA ILE A 199 18.45 -6.53 6.63
C ILE A 199 18.04 -5.21 7.28
N ILE A 200 16.79 -5.09 7.74
CA ILE A 200 16.31 -3.86 8.39
C ILE A 200 17.07 -3.61 9.70
N LEU A 201 17.29 -4.64 10.50
CA LEU A 201 18.04 -4.52 11.76
C LEU A 201 19.46 -4.01 11.53
N ASP A 202 20.17 -4.55 10.54
CA ASP A 202 21.55 -4.16 10.21
C ASP A 202 21.62 -2.71 9.70
N HIS A 203 20.65 -2.30 8.87
CA HIS A 203 20.54 -0.92 8.39
C HIS A 203 20.27 0.08 9.53
N LEU A 204 19.50 -0.30 10.55
CA LEU A 204 19.22 0.54 11.71
C LEU A 204 20.40 0.62 12.70
N LYS A 205 21.18 -0.46 12.85
CA LYS A 205 22.38 -0.47 13.72
C LYS A 205 23.50 0.41 13.17
N SER A 206 23.67 0.46 11.85
CA SER A 206 24.70 1.30 11.21
C SER A 206 24.57 2.81 11.50
N GLU A 207 23.40 3.25 11.99
CA GLU A 207 23.14 4.63 12.40
C GLU A 207 23.74 4.95 13.78
N SER A 208 23.80 3.99 14.71
CA SER A 208 24.35 4.25 16.05
C SER A 208 25.88 4.35 16.07
N GLU A 209 26.55 3.69 15.13
CA GLU A 209 28.03 3.71 15.03
C GLU A 209 28.56 4.93 14.28
N THR A 210 27.74 5.55 13.43
CA THR A 210 28.15 6.74 12.66
C THR A 210 28.04 8.04 13.48
N GLN A 211 27.33 8.04 14.61
CA GLN A 211 27.22 9.20 15.50
C GLN A 211 28.34 9.31 16.56
N SER A 212 29.16 8.27 16.75
CA SER A 212 30.24 8.25 17.77
C SER A 212 31.60 8.72 17.26
N VAL A 213 31.75 9.05 15.98
CA VAL A 213 33.03 9.51 15.38
C VAL A 213 32.94 10.97 14.96
N VAL A 214 32.67 11.87 15.91
CA VAL A 214 33.07 13.28 15.80
C VAL A 214 33.84 13.63 17.07
N SER A 215 35.07 13.12 17.14
CA SER A 215 36.10 13.66 18.03
C SER A 215 37.21 14.19 17.13
N THR A 216 37.36 15.51 17.13
CA THR A 216 38.39 16.26 16.41
C THR A 216 39.78 15.76 16.76
N VAL A 217 40.64 15.52 15.75
CA VAL A 217 42.08 15.63 15.92
C VAL A 217 42.66 16.33 14.69
N THR A 218 43.14 17.56 14.88
CA THR A 218 44.06 18.24 13.98
C THR A 218 45.47 17.85 14.37
N ILE A 219 46.24 17.17 13.51
CA ILE A 219 47.71 17.29 13.48
C ILE A 219 48.20 17.16 12.03
N ALA A 220 49.11 18.06 11.66
CA ALA A 220 49.79 18.15 10.38
C ALA A 220 50.89 17.07 10.18
N SER A 221 51.34 16.98 8.92
CA SER A 221 52.62 16.40 8.43
C SER A 221 52.78 14.86 8.41
N THR A 222 52.69 14.35 7.18
CA THR A 222 53.43 13.24 6.54
C THR A 222 54.06 12.16 7.41
N THR A 223 53.52 10.93 7.37
CA THR A 223 54.35 9.71 7.38
C THR A 223 53.60 8.53 6.73
N THR A 224 54.29 7.82 5.84
CA THR A 224 53.86 6.58 5.17
C THR A 224 53.77 5.40 6.15
N THR A 225 52.69 4.62 6.08
CA THR A 225 52.57 3.33 6.78
C THR A 225 51.98 2.28 5.84
N THR A 226 52.74 1.21 5.64
CA THR A 226 52.37 -0.05 4.98
C THR A 226 51.21 -0.71 5.72
N THR A 227 50.16 -1.14 5.01
CA THR A 227 49.09 -1.98 5.58
C THR A 227 48.93 -3.28 4.81
N VAL A 228 49.28 -4.38 5.49
CA VAL A 228 48.83 -5.74 5.21
C VAL A 228 47.50 -5.93 5.94
N GLY A 229 46.47 -6.40 5.23
CA GLY A 229 45.32 -7.14 5.77
C GLY A 229 44.37 -6.41 6.73
N ASN A 230 43.25 -5.92 6.19
CA ASN A 230 41.88 -6.23 6.66
C ASN A 230 40.90 -5.52 5.72
N GLU A 231 39.99 -6.27 5.10
CA GLU A 231 38.94 -5.72 4.23
C GLU A 231 38.13 -4.67 5.00
N ALA A 232 38.30 -3.40 4.62
CA ALA A 232 37.54 -2.30 5.16
C ALA A 232 36.04 -2.53 4.88
N GLY A 233 35.24 -2.54 5.96
CA GLY A 233 33.82 -2.89 5.94
C GLY A 233 33.05 -2.13 4.86
N VAL A 234 32.40 -2.88 3.97
CA VAL A 234 31.54 -2.32 2.92
C VAL A 234 30.39 -1.56 3.58
N PRO A 235 30.17 -0.27 3.25
CA PRO A 235 29.09 0.50 3.83
C PRO A 235 27.74 -0.13 3.47
N ILE A 236 26.92 -0.37 4.50
CA ILE A 236 25.58 -0.95 4.36
C ILE A 236 24.69 -0.02 3.51
N TRP A 237 24.78 1.29 3.73
CA TRP A 237 24.10 2.31 2.93
C TRP A 237 24.95 2.70 1.72
N LYS A 238 24.40 2.50 0.52
CA LYS A 238 25.10 2.73 -0.75
C LYS A 238 24.48 3.90 -1.52
N PRO A 239 25.21 5.00 -1.79
CA PRO A 239 24.70 6.12 -2.57
C PRO A 239 24.25 5.73 -3.98
N GLU A 240 24.89 4.76 -4.60
CA GLU A 240 24.56 4.28 -5.94
C GLU A 240 23.16 3.64 -5.96
N LEU A 241 22.83 2.90 -4.91
CA LEU A 241 21.50 2.32 -4.74
C LEU A 241 20.43 3.40 -4.55
N LEU A 242 20.75 4.52 -3.88
CA LEU A 242 19.81 5.63 -3.78
C LEU A 242 19.55 6.27 -5.15
N THR A 243 20.59 6.49 -5.94
CA THR A 243 20.44 7.05 -7.30
C THR A 243 19.56 6.16 -8.18
N SER A 244 19.76 4.84 -8.11
CA SER A 244 18.89 3.87 -8.78
C SER A 244 17.46 3.92 -8.24
N ALA A 245 17.28 3.97 -6.91
CA ALA A 245 15.97 4.00 -6.28
C ALA A 245 15.14 5.20 -6.70
N LYS A 246 15.76 6.39 -6.75
CA LYS A 246 15.13 7.61 -7.26
C LYS A 246 14.64 7.44 -8.69
N SER A 247 15.49 6.88 -9.55
CA SER A 247 15.18 6.66 -10.96
C SER A 247 14.01 5.68 -11.12
N SER A 248 14.03 4.56 -10.39
CA SER A 248 12.92 3.59 -10.39
C SER A 248 11.63 4.19 -9.85
N ALA A 249 11.67 4.95 -8.75
CA ALA A 249 10.49 5.58 -8.19
C ALA A 249 9.87 6.62 -9.14
N ILE A 250 10.69 7.41 -9.83
CA ILE A 250 10.24 8.38 -10.84
C ILE A 250 9.66 7.64 -12.05
N PHE A 251 10.31 6.57 -12.52
CA PHE A 251 9.81 5.77 -13.63
C PHE A 251 8.43 5.18 -13.34
N ASP A 252 8.20 4.62 -12.15
CA ASP A 252 6.90 4.08 -11.74
C ASP A 252 5.80 5.15 -11.70
N LEU A 253 6.14 6.40 -11.40
CA LEU A 253 5.20 7.53 -11.46
C LEU A 253 4.88 7.91 -12.91
N ILE A 254 5.87 7.91 -13.79
CA ILE A 254 5.70 8.19 -15.23
C ILE A 254 4.85 7.09 -15.90
N GLU A 255 5.11 5.82 -15.59
CA GLU A 255 4.36 4.68 -16.11
C GLU A 255 2.87 4.75 -15.73
N LYS A 256 2.54 5.27 -14.54
CA LYS A 256 1.14 5.50 -14.14
C LYS A 256 0.42 6.53 -15.02
N GLU A 257 1.15 7.38 -15.74
CA GLU A 257 0.61 8.43 -16.62
C GLU A 257 0.86 8.14 -18.11
N ASN A 258 1.31 6.94 -18.47
CA ASN A 258 1.77 6.60 -19.82
C ASN A 258 0.69 6.64 -20.92
N THR A 259 -0.59 6.65 -20.56
CA THR A 259 -1.71 6.72 -21.51
C THR A 259 -2.72 7.80 -21.13
N PRO A 260 -3.44 8.39 -22.12
CA PRO A 260 -4.50 9.36 -21.84
C PRO A 260 -5.59 8.81 -20.92
N ARG A 261 -5.88 7.50 -21.02
CA ARG A 261 -6.84 6.80 -20.14
C ARG A 261 -6.35 6.81 -18.70
N ASN A 262 -5.08 6.45 -18.46
CA ASN A 262 -4.53 6.41 -17.11
C ASN A 262 -4.41 7.81 -16.51
N LEU A 263 -4.02 8.81 -17.31
CA LEU A 263 -4.00 10.21 -16.87
C LEU A 263 -5.40 10.72 -16.50
N ALA A 264 -6.41 10.41 -17.32
CA ALA A 264 -7.80 10.75 -17.04
C ALA A 264 -8.31 10.10 -15.74
N LEU A 265 -8.05 8.80 -15.56
CA LEU A 265 -8.43 8.09 -14.34
C LEU A 265 -7.66 8.63 -13.12
N GLY A 266 -6.36 8.94 -13.27
CA GLY A 266 -5.52 9.54 -12.25
C GLY A 266 -6.08 10.90 -11.80
N SER A 267 -6.41 11.78 -12.75
CA SER A 267 -7.05 13.07 -12.46
C SER A 267 -8.37 12.93 -11.70
N LEU A 268 -9.18 11.93 -12.03
CA LEU A 268 -10.42 11.64 -11.30
C LEU A 268 -10.14 11.16 -9.87
N LEU A 269 -9.17 10.27 -9.68
CA LEU A 269 -8.77 9.80 -8.36
C LEU A 269 -8.16 10.92 -7.52
N ASP A 270 -7.35 11.79 -8.12
CA ASP A 270 -6.75 12.95 -7.46
C ASP A 270 -7.83 13.92 -6.97
N TYR A 271 -8.87 14.13 -7.78
CA TYR A 271 -10.07 14.86 -7.37
C TYR A 271 -10.75 14.20 -6.17
N TYR A 272 -10.87 12.87 -6.10
CA TYR A 272 -11.47 12.22 -4.93
C TYR A 272 -10.56 12.16 -3.71
N ARG A 273 -9.24 12.23 -3.91
CA ARG A 273 -8.22 12.21 -2.86
C ARG A 273 -7.89 13.58 -2.28
N LEU A 274 -8.49 14.64 -2.82
CA LEU A 274 -8.22 16.03 -2.41
C LEU A 274 -6.75 16.45 -2.63
N VAL A 275 -6.06 15.84 -3.60
CA VAL A 275 -4.67 16.21 -3.94
C VAL A 275 -4.63 17.19 -5.13
N PRO A 276 -3.59 18.05 -5.24
CA PRO A 276 -3.45 18.97 -6.35
C PRO A 276 -3.30 18.26 -7.70
N THR A 277 -3.78 18.86 -8.79
CA THR A 277 -3.68 18.32 -10.17
C THR A 277 -2.23 18.09 -10.66
N HIS A 278 -1.25 18.70 -10.00
CA HIS A 278 0.18 18.53 -10.30
C HIS A 278 0.93 17.76 -9.21
N PHE A 279 0.19 16.99 -8.40
CA PHE A 279 0.74 16.24 -7.28
C PHE A 279 1.89 15.31 -7.69
N ASN A 280 1.72 14.52 -8.76
CA ASN A 280 2.77 13.61 -9.23
C ASN A 280 4.05 14.34 -9.65
N ARG A 281 3.93 15.54 -10.26
CA ARG A 281 5.09 16.38 -10.59
C ARG A 281 5.83 16.85 -9.35
N PHE A 282 5.10 17.29 -8.32
CA PHE A 282 5.69 17.66 -7.04
C PHE A 282 6.40 16.47 -6.38
N VAL A 283 5.78 15.29 -6.38
CA VAL A 283 6.36 14.06 -5.84
C VAL A 283 7.66 13.72 -6.58
N MET A 284 7.67 13.74 -7.92
CA MET A 284 8.89 13.48 -8.72
C MET A 284 10.02 14.46 -8.42
N GLN A 285 9.72 15.77 -8.33
CA GLN A 285 10.69 16.79 -7.96
C GLN A 285 11.25 16.57 -6.55
N ARG A 286 10.40 16.13 -5.61
CA ARG A 286 10.87 15.85 -4.26
C ARG A 286 11.74 14.59 -4.20
N ILE A 287 11.41 13.53 -4.97
CA ILE A 287 12.20 12.30 -5.06
C ILE A 287 13.61 12.57 -5.57
N SER A 288 13.76 13.42 -6.60
CA SER A 288 15.08 13.70 -7.19
C SER A 288 16.07 14.31 -6.19
N THR A 289 15.57 15.05 -5.21
CA THR A 289 16.37 15.75 -4.18
C THR A 289 16.56 14.95 -2.89
N VAL A 290 15.98 13.74 -2.77
CA VAL A 290 16.07 12.92 -1.54
C VAL A 290 17.52 12.61 -1.17
N THR A 291 17.86 12.69 0.11
CA THR A 291 19.18 12.32 0.63
C THR A 291 19.17 10.94 1.29
N LEU A 292 20.35 10.33 1.47
CA LEU A 292 20.46 9.07 2.20
C LEU A 292 20.01 9.21 3.66
N ASP A 293 20.25 10.36 4.28
CA ASP A 293 19.85 10.61 5.67
C ASP A 293 18.34 10.66 5.83
N GLU A 294 17.62 11.25 4.86
CA GLU A 294 16.16 11.21 4.83
C GLU A 294 15.63 9.78 4.68
N VAL A 295 16.26 8.95 3.83
CA VAL A 295 15.90 7.53 3.69
C VAL A 295 16.14 6.75 4.99
N ARG A 296 17.25 7.02 5.68
CA ARG A 296 17.54 6.45 7.01
C ARG A 296 16.47 6.82 8.03
N GLN A 297 16.10 8.11 8.09
CA GLN A 297 15.05 8.59 8.97
C GLN A 297 13.70 7.92 8.69
N MET A 298 13.33 7.76 7.41
CA MET A 298 12.10 7.06 7.04
C MET A 298 12.13 5.57 7.40
N THR A 299 13.29 4.92 7.24
CA THR A 299 13.50 3.53 7.64
C THR A 299 13.30 3.36 9.14
N LYS A 300 13.88 4.25 9.95
CA LYS A 300 13.70 4.27 11.40
C LYS A 300 12.25 4.55 11.79
N LYS A 301 11.62 5.53 11.15
CA LYS A 301 10.26 5.96 11.50
C LYS A 301 9.19 4.92 11.13
N TYR A 302 9.30 4.29 9.96
CA TYR A 302 8.24 3.43 9.40
C TYR A 302 8.61 1.95 9.29
N PHE A 303 9.88 1.60 9.07
CA PHE A 303 10.26 0.18 8.91
C PHE A 303 10.60 -0.45 10.26
N GLN A 304 11.14 0.31 11.22
CA GLN A 304 11.33 -0.19 12.59
C GLN A 304 10.00 -0.64 13.22
N PRO A 305 8.88 0.12 13.15
CA PRO A 305 7.60 -0.38 13.63
C PRO A 305 7.07 -1.58 12.84
N LEU A 306 7.40 -1.69 11.56
CA LEU A 306 6.92 -2.76 10.68
C LEU A 306 7.59 -4.11 10.98
N PHE A 307 8.91 -4.12 11.15
CA PHE A 307 9.69 -5.36 11.31
C PHE A 307 10.10 -5.64 12.76
N ILE A 308 10.54 -4.63 13.51
CA ILE A 308 11.19 -4.83 14.82
C ILE A 308 10.18 -4.71 15.97
N LYS A 309 9.32 -3.70 15.93
CA LYS A 309 8.26 -3.58 16.95
C LYS A 309 7.13 -4.55 16.63
N THR A 310 6.31 -4.81 17.64
CA THR A 310 5.11 -5.62 17.50
C THR A 310 4.14 -4.98 16.51
N SER A 311 3.90 -5.69 15.42
CA SER A 311 3.13 -5.27 14.26
C SER A 311 2.25 -6.44 13.84
N THR A 312 1.07 -6.14 13.28
CA THR A 312 0.08 -7.16 12.90
C THR A 312 0.62 -8.02 11.77
N CYS A 313 0.76 -9.32 12.03
CA CYS A 313 1.32 -10.29 11.09
C CYS A 313 0.30 -11.40 10.84
N SER A 314 -0.02 -11.62 9.57
CA SER A 314 -0.90 -12.68 9.12
C SER A 314 -0.15 -13.59 8.17
N VAL A 315 -0.20 -14.89 8.42
CA VAL A 315 0.42 -15.92 7.57
C VAL A 315 -0.66 -16.85 7.04
N ALA A 316 -0.55 -17.27 5.79
CA ALA A 316 -1.30 -18.39 5.25
C ALA A 316 -0.29 -19.42 4.74
N ALA A 317 -0.36 -20.66 5.23
CA ALA A 317 0.62 -21.68 4.88
C ALA A 317 -0.01 -23.07 4.75
N PRO A 318 0.60 -23.98 3.97
CA PRO A 318 0.17 -25.37 3.90
C PRO A 318 0.13 -26.00 5.29
N SER A 319 -0.89 -26.80 5.57
CA SER A 319 -1.18 -27.31 6.91
C SER A 319 0.01 -28.02 7.58
N GLU A 320 0.85 -28.71 6.80
CA GLU A 320 2.05 -29.43 7.26
C GLU A 320 3.19 -28.49 7.70
N GLN A 321 3.28 -27.30 7.10
CA GLN A 321 4.34 -26.32 7.38
C GLN A 321 3.99 -25.37 8.53
N VAL A 322 2.72 -25.33 8.96
CA VAL A 322 2.28 -24.41 10.01
C VAL A 322 3.09 -24.52 11.30
N PRO A 323 3.37 -25.72 11.87
CA PRO A 323 4.14 -25.83 13.10
C PRO A 323 5.58 -25.31 12.95
N SER A 324 6.25 -25.64 11.84
CA SER A 324 7.62 -25.21 11.59
C SER A 324 7.72 -23.70 11.38
N ILE A 325 6.72 -23.09 10.73
CA ILE A 325 6.65 -21.64 10.53
C ILE A 325 6.42 -20.90 11.84
N ILE A 326 5.49 -21.38 12.69
CA ILE A 326 5.24 -20.77 14.01
C ILE A 326 6.54 -20.77 14.82
N GLN A 327 7.20 -21.92 14.93
CA GLN A 327 8.43 -22.05 15.70
C GLN A 327 9.56 -21.20 15.10
N GLY A 328 9.78 -21.30 13.80
CA GLY A 328 10.88 -20.61 13.11
C GLY A 328 10.75 -19.08 13.15
N LEU A 329 9.55 -18.53 13.04
CA LEU A 329 9.35 -17.08 13.16
C LEU A 329 9.42 -16.59 14.62
N MET A 330 9.07 -17.44 15.58
CA MET A 330 9.27 -17.15 16.99
C MET A 330 10.77 -17.08 17.33
N ASP A 331 11.54 -18.09 16.92
CA ASP A 331 12.96 -18.21 17.28
C ASP A 331 13.82 -17.15 16.60
N ASN A 332 13.57 -16.88 15.32
CA ASN A 332 14.41 -15.97 14.54
C ASN A 332 13.98 -14.50 14.63
N CYS A 333 12.68 -14.23 14.83
CA CYS A 333 12.11 -12.89 14.73
C CYS A 333 11.21 -12.50 15.91
N GLY A 334 11.02 -13.38 16.90
CA GLY A 334 10.18 -13.11 18.07
C GLY A 334 8.68 -13.06 17.80
N LYS A 335 8.20 -13.50 16.63
CA LYS A 335 6.78 -13.47 16.25
C LYS A 335 6.02 -14.64 16.87
N ARG A 336 4.97 -14.34 17.63
CA ARG A 336 4.12 -15.30 18.36
C ARG A 336 2.81 -15.52 17.60
N LEU A 337 2.91 -16.27 16.50
CA LEU A 337 1.74 -16.59 15.67
C LEU A 337 0.81 -17.57 16.40
N SER A 338 -0.47 -17.21 16.46
CA SER A 338 -1.53 -18.10 16.96
C SER A 338 -2.35 -18.65 15.79
N LEU A 339 -2.63 -19.95 15.84
CA LEU A 339 -3.42 -20.61 14.81
C LEU A 339 -4.85 -20.06 14.83
N LEU A 340 -5.30 -19.58 13.67
CA LEU A 340 -6.68 -19.15 13.48
C LEU A 340 -7.55 -20.38 13.21
N PRO A 341 -8.72 -20.51 13.86
CA PRO A 341 -9.63 -21.61 13.55
C PRO A 341 -10.08 -21.55 12.08
N PRO A 342 -10.60 -22.65 11.53
CA PRO A 342 -11.19 -22.66 10.19
C PRO A 342 -12.14 -21.48 9.98
N VAL A 343 -12.20 -20.93 8.76
CA VAL A 343 -12.92 -19.67 8.45
C VAL A 343 -14.35 -19.67 8.99
N HIS A 344 -15.08 -20.79 8.83
CA HIS A 344 -16.46 -20.97 9.29
C HIS A 344 -16.65 -20.92 10.82
N GLN A 345 -15.58 -21.12 11.60
CA GLN A 345 -15.56 -21.04 13.07
C GLN A 345 -14.83 -19.78 13.58
N SER A 346 -14.33 -18.93 12.67
CA SER A 346 -13.55 -17.77 13.04
C SER A 346 -14.39 -16.54 13.33
N GLU A 347 -13.85 -15.60 14.12
CA GLU A 347 -14.43 -14.27 14.34
C GLU A 347 -14.68 -13.50 13.03
N MET A 348 -13.97 -13.84 11.95
CA MET A 348 -14.17 -13.23 10.63
C MET A 348 -15.49 -13.64 9.95
N ALA A 349 -16.09 -14.76 10.38
CA ALA A 349 -17.41 -15.20 9.93
C ALA A 349 -18.56 -14.60 10.76
N VAL A 350 -18.26 -14.00 11.92
CA VAL A 350 -19.27 -13.45 12.83
C VAL A 350 -19.68 -12.04 12.38
N TYR A 351 -20.99 -11.85 12.18
CA TYR A 351 -21.60 -10.56 11.90
C TYR A 351 -21.83 -9.86 13.25
N THR A 352 -20.91 -9.02 13.70
CA THR A 352 -21.26 -8.03 14.74
C THR A 352 -22.12 -6.98 14.08
N THR A 353 -23.44 -7.07 14.29
CA THR A 353 -24.45 -6.06 13.96
C THR A 353 -24.22 -4.78 14.72
#